data_AF-A0A4P6H0N7-F1
#
_entry.id   AF-A0A4P6H0N7-F1
#
_cell.length_a   1.000
_cell.length_b   1.000
_cell.length_c   1.000
_cell.angle_alpha   90.00
_cell.angle_beta   90.00
_cell.angle_gamma   90.00
#
_symmetry.space_group_name_H-M   'P 1'
#
loop_
_entity.id
_entity.type
_entity.pdbx_description
1 polymer ?
#
loop_
_entity_poly.entity_id
_entity_poly.type
_entity_poly.pdbx_seq_one_letter_code
_entity_poly.pdbx_strand_id
1 'polypeptide(L)'
;MGDGRVAFADVRWPQGPRLEARRGGGASLVPADAPAVAPTVVTAHAGSCHALASDGDGSFVTGGDDGRVMRVRPGAEPEELARMQGLWIDAVACGRSGDVVYAGGKRVARLRHGGTDEIELPASATAIAFCPDGRTLGVAHSGGVTLWHEAALPRRLAWPGYHRAIAWSPDGRYVVTGMQENALHGWRVQDGGDMEMAGYPGQPLSLAFTPDGTQLATSGALRPVCWDFARPGASQAPRECGIQSKAPVTSVACHPRYPVIAAGYHSGAVTLCQPGSDSFLLLKGAGGGAPSALAWSPDGERLAFGTQDGWLGWIELPDPVFSHHRSAAARPTSEKERST
;
A
#
# COMPACT_ATOMS: atom_id res chain seq x y z
N MET A 1 -17.48 -3.82 -1.87
CA MET A 1 -18.92 -3.72 -2.16
C MET A 1 -19.58 -3.31 -0.85
N GLY A 2 -20.43 -2.29 -0.84
CA GLY A 2 -20.97 -1.72 0.41
C GLY A 2 -21.99 -2.61 1.15
N ASP A 3 -21.96 -3.92 0.90
CA ASP A 3 -22.99 -4.91 1.24
C ASP A 3 -22.39 -6.18 1.89
N GLY A 4 -21.17 -6.08 2.42
CA GLY A 4 -20.54 -7.16 3.20
C GLY A 4 -19.91 -8.28 2.38
N ARG A 5 -20.00 -8.19 1.05
CA ARG A 5 -19.45 -9.20 0.14
C ARG A 5 -17.98 -8.92 -0.19
N VAL A 6 -17.24 -10.01 -0.35
CA VAL A 6 -15.85 -10.04 -0.84
C VAL A 6 -15.82 -10.82 -2.14
N ALA A 7 -15.19 -10.25 -3.17
CA ALA A 7 -15.03 -10.89 -4.48
C ALA A 7 -13.58 -11.33 -4.68
N PHE A 8 -13.41 -12.56 -5.14
CA PHE A 8 -12.14 -13.16 -5.52
C PHE A 8 -12.10 -13.33 -7.04
N ALA A 9 -11.20 -12.64 -7.72
CA ALA A 9 -10.90 -12.91 -9.12
C ALA A 9 -9.72 -13.87 -9.22
N ASP A 10 -9.83 -14.87 -10.09
CA ASP A 10 -8.68 -15.71 -10.42
C ASP A 10 -7.67 -14.88 -11.22
N VAL A 11 -6.43 -14.91 -10.77
CA VAL A 11 -5.29 -14.26 -11.43
C VAL A 11 -4.74 -15.12 -12.58
N ARG A 12 -5.24 -16.34 -12.78
CA ARG A 12 -4.91 -17.14 -13.96
C ARG A 12 -5.86 -16.78 -15.10
N TRP A 13 -5.40 -15.86 -15.95
CA TRP A 13 -6.05 -15.51 -17.20
C TRP A 13 -5.00 -15.53 -18.32
N PRO A 14 -4.66 -16.70 -18.88
CA PRO A 14 -3.60 -16.83 -19.88
C PRO A 14 -3.84 -15.98 -21.14
N GLN A 15 -5.10 -15.67 -21.43
CA GLN A 15 -5.53 -14.80 -22.53
C GLN A 15 -5.80 -13.34 -22.08
N GLY A 16 -5.33 -12.96 -20.89
CA GLY A 16 -5.49 -11.63 -20.33
C GLY A 16 -4.51 -10.59 -20.90
N PRO A 17 -4.64 -9.32 -20.50
CA PRO A 17 -3.76 -8.26 -20.98
C PRO A 17 -2.37 -8.40 -20.38
N ARG A 18 -1.34 -8.19 -21.20
CA ARG A 18 0.07 -8.29 -20.77
C ARG A 18 0.92 -7.24 -21.44
N LEU A 19 2.07 -6.91 -20.83
CA LEU A 19 3.09 -6.11 -21.49
C LEU A 19 4.15 -7.00 -22.15
N GLU A 20 4.47 -6.69 -23.41
CA GLU A 20 5.57 -7.31 -24.14
C GLU A 20 6.66 -6.27 -24.45
N ALA A 21 7.92 -6.65 -24.21
CA ALA A 21 9.07 -5.81 -24.53
C ALA A 21 9.21 -5.66 -26.05
N ARG A 22 9.46 -4.44 -26.53
CA ARG A 22 9.70 -4.18 -27.96
C ARG A 22 11.15 -4.39 -28.33
N ARG A 23 11.41 -5.00 -29.50
CA ARG A 23 12.75 -5.05 -30.11
C ARG A 23 13.17 -3.60 -30.44
N GLY A 24 14.05 -3.02 -29.63
CA GLY A 24 14.48 -1.61 -29.73
C GLY A 24 14.27 -0.77 -28.47
N GLY A 25 13.68 -1.34 -27.41
CA GLY A 25 13.43 -0.66 -26.13
C GLY A 25 11.97 -0.22 -25.97
N GLY A 26 11.53 -0.14 -24.72
CA GLY A 26 10.13 0.13 -24.36
C GLY A 26 9.25 -1.14 -24.34
N ALA A 27 7.96 -0.95 -24.05
CA ALA A 27 6.97 -2.03 -23.96
C ALA A 27 5.69 -1.68 -24.74
N SER A 28 4.95 -2.69 -25.19
CA SER A 28 3.60 -2.57 -25.73
C SER A 28 2.60 -3.34 -24.87
N LEU A 29 1.40 -2.79 -24.73
CA LEU A 29 0.25 -3.51 -24.22
C LEU A 29 -0.30 -4.45 -25.29
N VAL A 30 -0.37 -5.74 -24.96
CA VAL A 30 -1.15 -6.74 -25.69
C VAL A 30 -2.52 -6.82 -25.01
N PRO A 31 -3.62 -6.50 -25.71
CA PRO A 31 -4.97 -6.64 -25.18
C PRO A 31 -5.33 -8.09 -24.84
N ALA A 32 -6.39 -8.29 -24.06
CA ALA A 32 -6.92 -9.62 -23.79
C ALA A 32 -7.62 -10.21 -25.02
N ASP A 33 -7.47 -11.52 -25.22
CA ASP A 33 -8.06 -12.27 -26.34
C ASP A 33 -9.35 -13.04 -25.95
N ALA A 34 -9.70 -13.07 -24.66
CA ALA A 34 -10.91 -13.70 -24.12
C ALA A 34 -11.43 -12.91 -22.92
N PRO A 35 -12.72 -12.97 -22.54
CA PRO A 35 -13.22 -12.31 -21.34
C PRO A 35 -12.59 -12.88 -20.07
N ALA A 36 -12.52 -12.06 -19.02
CA ALA A 36 -12.03 -12.49 -17.71
C ALA A 36 -12.96 -13.54 -17.09
N VAL A 37 -12.38 -14.43 -16.27
CA VAL A 37 -13.15 -15.37 -15.45
C VAL A 37 -13.97 -14.58 -14.43
N ALA A 38 -15.26 -14.91 -14.32
CA ALA A 38 -16.13 -14.24 -13.36
C ALA A 38 -15.62 -14.44 -11.92
N PRO A 39 -15.60 -13.39 -11.09
CA PRO A 39 -15.12 -13.52 -9.72
C PRO A 39 -16.07 -14.40 -8.90
N THR A 40 -15.48 -15.17 -7.98
CA THR A 40 -16.25 -15.85 -6.93
C THR A 40 -16.57 -14.86 -5.83
N VAL A 41 -17.81 -14.84 -5.34
CA VAL A 41 -18.26 -13.89 -4.32
C VAL A 41 -18.66 -14.64 -3.08
N VAL A 42 -18.16 -14.19 -1.92
CA VAL A 42 -18.55 -14.70 -0.59
C VAL A 42 -19.14 -13.57 0.23
N THR A 43 -20.14 -13.88 1.06
CA THR A 43 -20.73 -12.93 2.01
C THR A 43 -20.02 -13.06 3.34
N ALA A 44 -19.12 -12.13 3.65
CA ALA A 44 -18.32 -12.16 4.88
C ALA A 44 -19.07 -11.53 6.06
N HIS A 45 -19.79 -10.44 5.81
CA HIS A 45 -20.46 -9.64 6.83
C HIS A 45 -21.96 -9.51 6.55
N ALA A 46 -22.75 -9.31 7.61
CA ALA A 46 -24.19 -9.06 7.48
C ALA A 46 -24.49 -7.60 7.07
N GLY A 47 -23.61 -6.67 7.44
CA GLY A 47 -23.61 -5.28 6.96
C GLY A 47 -22.46 -5.04 6.01
N SER A 48 -21.86 -3.86 6.01
CA SER A 48 -20.80 -3.51 5.07
C SER A 48 -19.39 -3.98 5.51
N CYS A 49 -18.57 -4.34 4.52
CA CYS A 49 -17.17 -4.71 4.72
C CYS A 49 -16.31 -3.45 4.54
N HIS A 50 -15.62 -3.02 5.60
CA HIS A 50 -14.88 -1.75 5.64
C HIS A 50 -13.36 -1.91 5.63
N ALA A 51 -12.86 -3.03 6.15
CA ALA A 51 -11.43 -3.28 6.26
C ALA A 51 -11.07 -4.64 5.65
N LEU A 52 -9.89 -4.72 5.04
CA LEU A 52 -9.37 -5.92 4.37
C LEU A 52 -7.84 -5.95 4.49
N ALA A 53 -7.28 -7.10 4.89
CA ALA A 53 -5.84 -7.34 4.88
C ALA A 53 -5.54 -8.76 4.37
N SER A 54 -4.40 -8.94 3.69
CA SER A 54 -3.94 -10.27 3.27
C SER A 54 -3.29 -11.01 4.44
N ASP A 55 -3.63 -12.28 4.63
CA ASP A 55 -3.09 -13.15 5.69
C ASP A 55 -1.90 -14.02 5.21
N GLY A 56 -1.40 -13.76 3.99
CA GLY A 56 -0.16 -14.37 3.46
C GLY A 56 -0.28 -15.79 2.90
N ASP A 57 -1.30 -16.57 3.25
CA ASP A 57 -1.57 -17.92 2.73
C ASP A 57 -2.55 -17.93 1.53
N GLY A 58 -2.85 -16.75 0.97
CA GLY A 58 -3.91 -16.56 -0.02
C GLY A 58 -5.29 -16.31 0.58
N SER A 59 -5.41 -16.32 1.91
CA SER A 59 -6.58 -15.83 2.62
C SER A 59 -6.49 -14.34 2.95
N PHE A 60 -7.63 -13.78 3.31
CA PHE A 60 -7.74 -12.40 3.73
C PHE A 60 -8.56 -12.31 5.01
N VAL A 61 -8.22 -11.35 5.84
CA VAL A 61 -9.01 -10.96 7.00
C VAL A 61 -9.81 -9.72 6.66
N THR A 62 -11.09 -9.70 7.02
CA THR A 62 -12.00 -8.57 6.86
C THR A 62 -12.57 -8.09 8.17
N GLY A 63 -12.91 -6.81 8.20
CA GLY A 63 -13.66 -6.15 9.27
C GLY A 63 -14.92 -5.50 8.73
N GLY A 64 -16.02 -5.62 9.47
CA GLY A 64 -17.32 -5.06 9.10
C GLY A 64 -17.94 -4.15 10.14
N ASP A 65 -18.98 -3.43 9.74
CA ASP A 65 -19.84 -2.63 10.64
C ASP A 65 -20.69 -3.51 11.59
N ASP A 66 -20.77 -4.81 11.33
CA ASP A 66 -21.36 -5.81 12.21
C ASP A 66 -20.44 -6.20 13.39
N GLY A 67 -19.28 -5.55 13.49
CA GLY A 67 -18.30 -5.73 14.55
C GLY A 67 -17.53 -7.04 14.46
N ARG A 68 -17.68 -7.80 13.38
CA ARG A 68 -17.00 -9.09 13.19
C ARG A 68 -15.66 -8.91 12.49
N VAL A 69 -14.75 -9.79 12.84
CA VAL A 69 -13.49 -10.02 12.13
C VAL A 69 -13.59 -11.38 11.50
N MET A 70 -13.56 -11.44 10.18
CA MET A 70 -13.76 -12.68 9.41
C MET A 70 -12.50 -13.02 8.65
N ARG A 71 -12.21 -14.31 8.49
CA ARG A 71 -11.27 -14.81 7.51
C ARG A 71 -12.03 -15.36 6.31
N VAL A 72 -11.61 -14.94 5.13
CA VAL A 72 -12.21 -15.35 3.86
C VAL A 72 -11.15 -15.95 2.95
N ARG A 73 -11.53 -17.00 2.22
CA ARG A 73 -10.68 -17.72 1.26
C ARG A 73 -11.47 -18.02 -0.01
N PRO A 74 -10.82 -18.02 -1.19
CA PRO A 74 -11.47 -18.51 -2.41
C PRO A 74 -11.98 -19.94 -2.22
N GLY A 75 -13.28 -20.17 -2.46
CA GLY A 75 -13.88 -21.51 -2.42
C GLY A 75 -14.10 -22.11 -1.03
N ALA A 76 -13.93 -21.35 0.06
CA ALA A 76 -14.24 -21.80 1.41
C ALA A 76 -15.27 -20.87 2.07
N GLU A 77 -16.00 -21.41 3.04
CA GLU A 77 -16.92 -20.62 3.87
C GLU A 77 -16.16 -19.62 4.74
N PRO A 78 -16.68 -18.40 4.94
CA PRO A 78 -16.09 -17.41 5.86
C PRO A 78 -16.01 -17.93 7.30
N GLU A 79 -14.87 -17.71 7.95
CA GLU A 79 -14.59 -18.11 9.33
C GLU A 79 -14.58 -16.88 10.25
N GLU A 80 -15.41 -16.84 11.30
CA GLU A 80 -15.37 -15.75 12.29
C GLU A 80 -14.17 -15.94 13.22
N LEU A 81 -13.26 -14.98 13.25
CA LEU A 81 -12.05 -15.01 14.09
C LEU A 81 -12.26 -14.34 15.45
N ALA A 82 -12.97 -13.20 15.43
CA ALA A 82 -13.20 -12.37 16.60
C ALA A 82 -14.39 -11.43 16.40
N ARG A 83 -14.82 -10.78 17.48
CA ARG A 83 -15.91 -9.79 17.45
C ARG A 83 -15.72 -8.71 18.50
N MET A 84 -15.93 -7.45 18.12
CA MET A 84 -16.10 -6.33 19.05
C MET A 84 -17.58 -5.96 19.15
N GLN A 85 -18.24 -6.33 20.26
CA GLN A 85 -19.67 -6.04 20.42
C GLN A 85 -19.95 -4.52 20.45
N GLY A 86 -20.92 -4.08 19.65
CA GLY A 86 -21.38 -2.69 19.61
C GLY A 86 -20.42 -1.71 18.93
N LEU A 87 -19.37 -2.20 18.27
CA LEU A 87 -18.38 -1.40 17.55
C LEU A 87 -18.26 -1.89 16.12
N TRP A 88 -17.91 -0.98 15.22
CA TRP A 88 -17.46 -1.35 13.88
C TRP A 88 -16.00 -1.78 13.93
N ILE A 89 -15.58 -2.63 12.98
CA ILE A 89 -14.17 -2.92 12.78
C ILE A 89 -13.63 -1.96 11.70
N ASP A 90 -12.98 -0.89 12.16
CA ASP A 90 -12.51 0.23 11.32
C ASP A 90 -11.20 -0.10 10.58
N ALA A 91 -10.36 -0.97 11.16
CA ALA A 91 -9.08 -1.36 10.58
C ALA A 91 -8.73 -2.80 10.95
N VAL A 92 -8.09 -3.50 10.02
CA VAL A 92 -7.48 -4.82 10.23
C VAL A 92 -6.08 -4.86 9.64
N ALA A 93 -5.18 -5.62 10.25
CA ALA A 93 -3.85 -5.89 9.73
C ALA A 93 -3.41 -7.31 10.11
N CYS A 94 -2.73 -7.99 9.19
CA CYS A 94 -2.18 -9.32 9.43
C CYS A 94 -0.66 -9.26 9.56
N GLY A 95 -0.12 -9.94 10.56
CA GLY A 95 1.31 -10.10 10.80
C GLY A 95 1.87 -11.37 10.16
N ARG A 96 3.19 -11.41 9.94
CA ARG A 96 3.87 -12.56 9.29
C ARG A 96 3.78 -13.88 10.08
N SER A 97 3.48 -13.81 11.37
CA SER A 97 3.33 -14.96 12.27
C SER A 97 1.89 -15.51 12.32
N GLY A 98 0.97 -15.00 11.50
CA GLY A 98 -0.47 -15.32 11.57
C GLY A 98 -1.24 -14.49 12.60
N ASP A 99 -0.62 -13.43 13.11
CA ASP A 99 -1.25 -12.48 14.01
C ASP A 99 -2.32 -11.68 13.29
N VAL A 100 -3.48 -11.52 13.91
CA VAL A 100 -4.56 -10.68 13.38
C VAL A 100 -4.79 -9.52 14.33
N VAL A 101 -4.54 -8.31 13.84
CA VAL A 101 -4.84 -7.08 14.56
C VAL A 101 -6.10 -6.46 13.99
N TYR A 102 -6.98 -6.01 14.87
CA TYR A 102 -8.21 -5.32 14.51
C TYR A 102 -8.52 -4.21 15.50
N ALA A 103 -9.16 -3.14 15.02
CA ALA A 103 -9.58 -2.04 15.87
C ALA A 103 -11.02 -1.61 15.60
N GLY A 104 -11.65 -1.14 16.67
CA GLY A 104 -12.96 -0.51 16.65
C GLY A 104 -13.00 0.63 17.65
N GLY A 105 -13.28 1.85 17.17
CA GLY A 105 -13.17 3.04 18.00
C GLY A 105 -11.77 3.16 18.63
N LYS A 106 -11.69 3.32 19.96
CA LYS A 106 -10.41 3.45 20.69
C LYS A 106 -9.72 2.12 21.02
N ARG A 107 -10.38 0.99 20.77
CA ARG A 107 -9.88 -0.32 21.17
C ARG A 107 -9.10 -0.95 20.02
N VAL A 108 -7.92 -1.46 20.32
CA VAL A 108 -7.11 -2.25 19.39
C VAL A 108 -6.83 -3.59 20.03
N ALA A 109 -7.12 -4.66 19.31
CA ALA A 109 -6.90 -6.02 19.75
C ALA A 109 -5.92 -6.72 18.80
N ARG A 110 -5.08 -7.60 19.35
CA ARG A 110 -4.14 -8.45 18.60
C ARG A 110 -4.39 -9.90 18.98
N LEU A 111 -5.04 -10.62 18.08
CA LEU A 111 -5.30 -12.05 18.16
C LEU A 111 -4.07 -12.85 17.72
N ARG A 112 -3.66 -13.82 18.54
CA ARG A 112 -2.52 -14.72 18.34
C ARG A 112 -2.89 -16.15 18.71
N HIS A 113 -2.01 -17.09 18.36
CA HIS A 113 -2.12 -18.47 18.84
C HIS A 113 -1.98 -18.53 20.37
N GLY A 114 -3.10 -18.67 21.08
CA GLY A 114 -3.15 -18.80 22.54
C GLY A 114 -3.82 -17.63 23.27
N GLY A 115 -4.27 -16.59 22.59
CA GLY A 115 -5.01 -15.49 23.24
C GLY A 115 -5.17 -14.23 22.41
N THR A 116 -5.81 -13.23 23.02
CA THR A 116 -5.97 -11.88 22.47
C THR A 116 -5.49 -10.87 23.50
N ASP A 117 -4.55 -10.02 23.11
CA ASP A 117 -4.16 -8.86 23.90
C ASP A 117 -4.89 -7.62 23.38
N GLU A 118 -5.26 -6.71 24.28
CA GLU A 118 -5.94 -5.46 23.93
C GLU A 118 -5.25 -4.25 24.54
N ILE A 119 -5.30 -3.12 23.82
CA ILE A 119 -4.96 -1.80 24.34
C ILE A 119 -6.08 -0.81 24.05
N GLU A 120 -6.19 0.20 24.91
CA GLU A 120 -7.04 1.36 24.67
C GLU A 120 -6.18 2.56 24.27
N LEU A 121 -6.57 3.19 23.16
CA LEU A 121 -5.91 4.37 22.60
C LEU A 121 -6.47 5.66 23.19
N PRO A 122 -5.71 6.78 23.13
CA PRO A 122 -6.23 8.08 23.54
C PRO A 122 -7.40 8.58 22.66
N ALA A 123 -7.45 8.14 21.40
CA ALA A 123 -8.49 8.48 20.41
C ALA A 123 -8.76 7.30 19.48
N SER A 124 -9.82 7.37 18.68
CA SER A 124 -10.19 6.26 17.78
C SER A 124 -9.08 5.94 16.79
N ALA A 125 -8.81 4.65 16.62
CA ALA A 125 -7.90 4.14 15.60
C ALA A 125 -8.46 4.44 14.20
N THR A 126 -7.59 4.86 13.30
CA THR A 126 -7.98 5.20 11.91
C THR A 126 -7.23 4.39 10.88
N ALA A 127 -6.01 3.96 11.19
CA ALA A 127 -5.21 3.09 10.33
C ALA A 127 -4.20 2.31 11.17
N ILE A 128 -3.86 1.10 10.73
CA ILE A 128 -2.96 0.18 11.43
C ILE A 128 -1.96 -0.38 10.42
N ALA A 129 -0.69 -0.44 10.81
CA ALA A 129 0.33 -1.14 10.04
C ALA A 129 1.38 -1.77 10.94
N PHE A 130 1.80 -2.99 10.60
CA PHE A 130 2.96 -3.61 11.20
C PHE A 130 4.25 -2.92 10.75
N CYS A 131 5.16 -2.71 11.70
CA CYS A 131 6.57 -2.50 11.41
C CYS A 131 7.13 -3.74 10.69
N PRO A 132 8.07 -3.59 9.75
CA PRO A 132 8.71 -4.72 9.08
C PRO A 132 9.40 -5.72 10.02
N ASP A 133 9.72 -5.32 11.25
CA ASP A 133 10.21 -6.22 12.32
C ASP A 133 9.21 -7.34 12.70
N GLY A 134 7.94 -7.21 12.29
CA GLY A 134 6.85 -8.16 12.53
C GLY A 134 6.33 -8.19 13.97
N ARG A 135 6.82 -7.32 14.85
CA ARG A 135 6.51 -7.32 16.29
C ARG A 135 5.86 -6.03 16.75
N THR A 136 6.32 -4.91 16.18
CA THR A 136 5.84 -3.57 16.53
C THR A 136 4.67 -3.19 15.62
N LEU A 137 3.60 -2.69 16.22
CA LEU A 137 2.44 -2.15 15.52
C LEU A 137 2.49 -0.63 15.59
N GLY A 138 2.22 0.05 14.47
CA GLY A 138 1.86 1.46 14.46
C GLY A 138 0.35 1.59 14.32
N VAL A 139 -0.28 2.37 15.20
CA VAL A 139 -1.71 2.69 15.12
C VAL A 139 -1.89 4.19 15.04
N ALA A 140 -2.36 4.67 13.89
CA ALA A 140 -2.72 6.07 13.69
C ALA A 140 -4.05 6.37 14.38
N HIS A 141 -4.13 7.56 14.98
CA HIS A 141 -5.33 8.08 15.62
C HIS A 141 -5.30 9.62 15.63
N SER A 142 -6.36 10.26 16.13
CA SER A 142 -6.30 11.71 16.39
C SER A 142 -5.20 12.02 17.42
N GLY A 143 -4.26 12.90 17.08
CA GLY A 143 -3.16 13.27 17.96
C GLY A 143 -1.89 12.43 17.84
N GLY A 144 -1.72 11.66 16.76
CA GLY A 144 -0.46 11.05 16.37
C GLY A 144 -0.53 9.54 16.07
N VAL A 145 0.54 8.83 16.41
CA VAL A 145 0.66 7.37 16.29
C VAL A 145 0.97 6.77 17.66
N THR A 146 0.29 5.68 18.01
CA THR A 146 0.68 4.82 19.13
C THR A 146 1.46 3.63 18.59
N LEU A 147 2.70 3.47 19.06
CA LEU A 147 3.52 2.29 18.83
C LEU A 147 3.23 1.26 19.90
N TRP A 148 2.86 0.05 19.50
CA TRP A 148 2.52 -1.04 20.41
C TRP A 148 3.39 -2.26 20.14
N HIS A 149 4.06 -2.74 21.17
CA HIS A 149 4.88 -3.94 21.17
C HIS A 149 4.59 -4.73 22.46
N GLU A 150 4.56 -6.06 22.39
CA GLU A 150 4.11 -6.92 23.51
C GLU A 150 4.96 -6.76 24.77
N ALA A 151 6.28 -6.69 24.59
CA ALA A 151 7.23 -6.61 25.69
C ALA A 151 7.44 -5.19 26.26
N ALA A 152 6.66 -4.20 25.80
CA ALA A 152 6.86 -2.80 26.18
C ALA A 152 5.53 -2.05 26.36
N LEU A 153 5.55 -1.02 27.19
CA LEU A 153 4.41 -0.10 27.26
C LEU A 153 4.21 0.59 25.91
N PRO A 154 2.95 0.84 25.49
CA PRO A 154 2.68 1.60 24.28
C PRO A 154 3.36 2.97 24.32
N ARG A 155 4.08 3.31 23.24
CA ARG A 155 4.77 4.60 23.10
C ARG A 155 4.03 5.49 22.14
N ARG A 156 3.65 6.68 22.58
CA ARG A 156 2.99 7.67 21.73
C ARG A 156 4.01 8.55 21.01
N LEU A 157 3.84 8.70 19.70
CA LEU A 157 4.47 9.71 18.86
C LEU A 157 3.43 10.78 18.58
N ALA A 158 3.53 11.92 19.26
CA ALA A 158 2.48 12.93 19.29
C ALA A 158 2.65 13.95 18.16
N TRP A 159 1.55 14.24 17.47
CA TRP A 159 1.40 15.40 16.60
C TRP A 159 -0.08 15.77 16.54
N PRO A 160 -0.46 17.06 16.66
CA PRO A 160 -1.87 17.46 16.61
C PRO A 160 -2.48 17.21 15.21
N GLY A 161 -3.76 16.88 15.18
CA GLY A 161 -4.51 16.65 13.94
C GLY A 161 -5.04 15.22 13.80
N TYR A 162 -5.72 14.97 12.68
CA TYR A 162 -6.35 13.68 12.40
C TYR A 162 -5.48 12.88 11.44
N HIS A 163 -4.78 11.88 11.96
CA HIS A 163 -3.99 10.95 11.15
C HIS A 163 -4.94 9.87 10.61
N ARG A 164 -4.90 9.60 9.31
CA ARG A 164 -5.87 8.77 8.58
C ARG A 164 -5.23 7.67 7.72
N ALA A 165 -3.92 7.74 7.52
CA ALA A 165 -3.13 6.71 6.86
C ALA A 165 -1.82 6.51 7.63
N ILE A 166 -1.21 5.33 7.49
CA ILE A 166 0.07 5.02 8.12
C ILE A 166 0.91 4.12 7.22
N ALA A 167 2.21 4.37 7.17
CA ALA A 167 3.19 3.55 6.47
C ALA A 167 4.49 3.49 7.25
N TRP A 168 5.10 2.31 7.29
CA TRP A 168 6.44 2.10 7.84
C TRP A 168 7.48 2.09 6.72
N SER A 169 8.66 2.66 6.99
CA SER A 169 9.80 2.42 6.12
C SER A 169 10.21 0.94 6.18
N PRO A 170 10.73 0.34 5.09
CA PRO A 170 11.11 -1.08 5.04
C PRO A 170 12.18 -1.48 6.07
N ASP A 171 13.00 -0.53 6.50
CA ASP A 171 14.01 -0.70 7.54
C ASP A 171 13.48 -0.48 8.98
N GLY A 172 12.19 -0.17 9.14
CA GLY A 172 11.54 0.08 10.42
C GLY A 172 11.97 1.36 11.14
N ARG A 173 12.82 2.20 10.52
CA ARG A 173 13.36 3.41 11.16
C ARG A 173 12.37 4.58 11.19
N TYR A 174 11.40 4.60 10.28
CA TYR A 174 10.43 5.66 10.14
C TYR A 174 9.01 5.13 10.12
N VAL A 175 8.12 5.90 10.73
CA VAL A 175 6.67 5.79 10.54
C VAL A 175 6.16 7.11 10.01
N VAL A 176 5.35 7.07 8.96
CA VAL A 176 4.77 8.24 8.30
C VAL A 176 3.25 8.09 8.27
N THR A 177 2.56 9.20 8.44
CA THR A 177 1.10 9.26 8.44
C THR A 177 0.58 10.28 7.46
N GLY A 178 -0.56 9.93 6.84
CA GLY A 178 -1.39 10.82 6.05
C GLY A 178 -2.37 11.54 6.95
N MET A 179 -2.48 12.86 6.83
CA MET A 179 -3.36 13.65 7.69
C MET A 179 -4.66 14.05 6.97
N GLN A 180 -5.66 14.50 7.74
CA GLN A 180 -6.83 15.18 7.20
C GLN A 180 -6.47 16.58 6.69
N GLU A 181 -5.45 17.18 7.29
CA GLU A 181 -4.72 18.32 6.79
C GLU A 181 -3.98 17.94 5.50
N ASN A 182 -3.73 18.90 4.61
CA ASN A 182 -3.03 18.68 3.35
C ASN A 182 -1.49 18.53 3.55
N ALA A 183 -1.12 17.61 4.43
CA ALA A 183 0.24 17.34 4.83
C ALA A 183 0.41 15.87 5.24
N LEU A 184 1.66 15.44 5.29
CA LEU A 184 2.07 14.24 6.00
C LEU A 184 2.82 14.64 7.25
N HIS A 185 2.88 13.70 8.19
CA HIS A 185 3.77 13.82 9.33
C HIS A 185 4.49 12.50 9.56
N GLY A 186 5.79 12.57 9.82
CA GLY A 186 6.66 11.41 9.97
C GLY A 186 7.57 11.49 11.17
N TRP A 187 7.92 10.34 11.73
CA TRP A 187 8.78 10.23 12.91
C TRP A 187 9.89 9.23 12.67
N ARG A 188 11.09 9.55 13.18
CA ARG A 188 12.13 8.58 13.44
C ARG A 188 11.79 7.81 14.71
N VAL A 189 11.68 6.51 14.59
CA VAL A 189 11.14 5.63 15.64
C VAL A 189 12.07 5.57 16.84
N GLN A 190 13.39 5.57 16.63
CA GLN A 190 14.37 5.39 17.70
C GLN A 190 14.31 6.49 18.77
N ASP A 191 14.32 7.75 18.36
CA ASP A 191 14.45 8.90 19.27
C ASP A 191 13.24 9.86 19.22
N GLY A 192 12.28 9.61 18.33
CA GLY A 192 11.06 10.42 18.22
C GLY A 192 11.24 11.72 17.45
N GLY A 193 12.40 11.96 16.82
CA GLY A 193 12.58 13.14 15.97
C GLY A 193 11.59 13.12 14.80
N ASP A 194 10.89 14.23 14.58
CA ASP A 194 9.77 14.32 13.66
C ASP A 194 10.00 15.28 12.49
N MET A 195 9.14 15.17 11.47
CA MET A 195 9.11 16.06 10.33
C MET A 195 7.68 16.22 9.78
N GLU A 196 7.29 17.48 9.53
CA GLU A 196 6.12 17.81 8.74
C GLU A 196 6.48 17.89 7.26
N MET A 197 5.64 17.30 6.42
CA MET A 197 5.78 17.22 4.97
C MET A 197 4.54 17.88 4.35
N ALA A 198 4.55 19.20 4.32
CA ALA A 198 3.44 20.05 3.87
C ALA A 198 3.55 20.47 2.39
N GLY A 199 2.58 21.25 1.93
CA GLY A 199 2.54 21.82 0.57
C GLY A 199 1.67 21.04 -0.42
N TYR A 200 0.88 20.07 0.05
CA TYR A 200 -0.05 19.35 -0.82
C TYR A 200 -1.29 20.19 -1.14
N PRO A 201 -1.83 20.09 -2.36
CA PRO A 201 -3.11 20.72 -2.71
C PRO A 201 -4.33 19.94 -2.18
N GLY A 202 -4.16 18.66 -1.81
CA GLY A 202 -5.21 17.81 -1.24
C GLY A 202 -4.66 16.80 -0.24
N GLN A 203 -5.54 15.97 0.33
CA GLN A 203 -5.19 15.02 1.39
C GLN A 203 -4.34 13.85 0.85
N PRO A 204 -3.11 13.66 1.36
CA PRO A 204 -2.24 12.57 0.95
C PRO A 204 -2.53 11.29 1.76
N LEU A 205 -3.56 10.54 1.35
CA LEU A 205 -4.06 9.35 2.07
C LEU A 205 -3.50 8.00 1.59
N SER A 206 -2.73 7.96 0.52
CA SER A 206 -2.06 6.75 0.04
C SER A 206 -0.55 6.95 0.04
N LEU A 207 0.17 6.03 0.70
CA LEU A 207 1.58 6.14 1.05
C LEU A 207 2.27 4.81 0.71
N ALA A 208 3.40 4.85 0.01
CA ALA A 208 4.17 3.65 -0.31
C ALA A 208 5.67 3.94 -0.33
N PHE A 209 6.43 3.28 0.54
CA PHE A 209 7.89 3.32 0.48
C PHE A 209 8.41 2.47 -0.68
N THR A 210 9.48 2.92 -1.33
CA THR A 210 10.29 2.07 -2.21
C THR A 210 10.94 0.94 -1.42
N PRO A 211 11.23 -0.22 -2.03
CA PRO A 211 11.70 -1.39 -1.31
C PRO A 211 13.07 -1.20 -0.64
N ASP A 212 13.89 -0.27 -1.14
CA ASP A 212 15.16 0.13 -0.53
C ASP A 212 15.00 1.14 0.63
N GLY A 213 13.77 1.60 0.88
CA GLY A 213 13.44 2.58 1.92
C GLY A 213 13.94 4.00 1.66
N THR A 214 14.47 4.28 0.47
CA THR A 214 15.07 5.59 0.18
C THR A 214 14.06 6.64 -0.25
N GLN A 215 12.88 6.24 -0.72
CA GLN A 215 11.84 7.15 -1.17
C GLN A 215 10.47 6.75 -0.61
N LEU A 216 9.64 7.75 -0.30
CA LEU A 216 8.23 7.59 -0.01
C LEU A 216 7.40 8.24 -1.12
N ALA A 217 6.67 7.44 -1.89
CA ALA A 217 5.70 7.91 -2.87
C ALA A 217 4.34 8.13 -2.21
N THR A 218 3.64 9.19 -2.63
CA THR A 218 2.44 9.67 -1.95
C THR A 218 1.41 10.22 -2.93
N SER A 219 0.13 10.15 -2.55
CA SER A 219 -1.01 10.74 -3.26
C SER A 219 -1.28 12.18 -2.81
N GLY A 220 -2.39 12.79 -3.25
CA GLY A 220 -2.83 14.11 -2.75
C GLY A 220 -2.40 15.31 -3.59
N ALA A 221 -1.71 15.07 -4.71
CA ALA A 221 -1.37 16.06 -5.72
C ALA A 221 -1.76 15.57 -7.12
N LEU A 222 -1.55 16.40 -8.15
CA LEU A 222 -1.79 16.02 -9.56
C LEU A 222 -0.79 14.99 -10.09
N ARG A 223 0.33 14.82 -9.39
CA ARG A 223 1.41 13.87 -9.67
C ARG A 223 1.76 13.14 -8.37
N PRO A 224 2.30 11.90 -8.42
CA PRO A 224 2.85 11.29 -7.22
C PRO A 224 3.98 12.16 -6.70
N VAL A 225 3.98 12.41 -5.40
CA VAL A 225 5.03 13.19 -4.72
C VAL A 225 5.96 12.20 -4.00
N CYS A 226 7.26 12.32 -4.26
CA CYS A 226 8.31 11.47 -3.69
C CYS A 226 9.14 12.25 -2.67
N TRP A 227 9.19 11.75 -1.43
CA TRP A 227 10.03 12.28 -0.36
C TRP A 227 11.29 11.42 -0.20
N ASP A 228 12.44 12.05 -0.01
CA ASP A 228 13.72 11.38 0.20
C ASP A 228 13.93 11.00 1.67
N PHE A 229 14.14 9.71 1.92
CA PHE A 229 14.44 9.11 3.23
C PHE A 229 15.84 8.46 3.27
N ALA A 230 16.66 8.64 2.24
CA ALA A 230 17.99 8.05 2.15
C ALA A 230 18.94 8.58 3.25
N ARG A 231 18.75 9.83 3.70
CA ARG A 231 19.58 10.46 4.74
C ARG A 231 18.73 10.95 5.91
N PRO A 232 18.98 10.48 7.14
CA PRO A 232 18.27 10.97 8.31
C PRO A 232 18.41 12.48 8.50
N GLY A 233 17.29 13.19 8.63
CA GLY A 233 17.27 14.62 8.96
C GLY A 233 17.59 15.57 7.81
N ALA A 234 17.78 15.08 6.58
CA ALA A 234 17.92 15.93 5.41
C ALA A 234 16.54 16.19 4.79
N SER A 235 16.00 17.40 5.00
CA SER A 235 14.84 17.88 4.23
C SER A 235 15.30 18.20 2.81
N GLN A 236 15.30 17.21 1.92
CA GLN A 236 15.30 17.51 0.49
C GLN A 236 13.88 17.86 0.07
N ALA A 237 13.76 18.86 -0.81
CA ALA A 237 12.49 19.18 -1.40
C ALA A 237 11.89 17.94 -2.09
N PRO A 238 10.60 17.66 -1.90
CA PRO A 238 9.97 16.52 -2.55
C PRO A 238 10.01 16.69 -4.07
N ARG A 239 9.99 15.56 -4.78
CA ARG A 239 9.99 15.54 -6.25
C ARG A 239 8.71 14.94 -6.79
N GLU A 240 8.12 15.58 -7.78
CA GLU A 240 7.00 15.00 -8.52
C GLU A 240 7.50 14.03 -9.59
N CYS A 241 6.68 13.04 -9.97
CA CYS A 241 7.01 12.10 -11.05
C CYS A 241 5.78 11.72 -11.90
N GLY A 242 6.00 10.93 -12.95
CA GLY A 242 4.95 10.45 -13.84
C GLY A 242 4.33 11.52 -14.73
N ILE A 243 3.03 11.45 -15.00
CA ILE A 243 2.35 12.37 -15.92
C ILE A 243 1.88 13.65 -15.24
N GLN A 244 1.88 14.76 -15.99
CA GLN A 244 1.12 15.95 -15.61
C GLN A 244 -0.37 15.72 -15.89
N SER A 245 -1.09 15.19 -14.90
CA SER A 245 -2.53 14.95 -14.96
C SER A 245 -3.32 16.20 -14.57
N LYS A 246 -4.57 16.29 -15.03
CA LYS A 246 -5.58 17.25 -14.52
C LYS A 246 -6.43 16.68 -13.37
N ALA A 247 -6.32 15.38 -13.14
CA ALA A 247 -6.99 14.66 -12.05
C ALA A 247 -5.97 14.29 -10.98
N PRO A 248 -6.28 14.44 -9.68
CA PRO A 248 -5.35 14.12 -8.61
C PRO A 248 -5.05 12.62 -8.53
N VAL A 249 -3.87 12.28 -8.02
CA VAL A 249 -3.50 10.92 -7.64
C VAL A 249 -4.29 10.53 -6.40
N THR A 250 -4.96 9.37 -6.45
CA THR A 250 -5.77 8.82 -5.36
C THR A 250 -5.13 7.63 -4.68
N SER A 251 -4.26 6.90 -5.39
CA SER A 251 -3.55 5.74 -4.84
C SER A 251 -2.15 5.63 -5.43
N VAL A 252 -1.23 5.13 -4.62
CA VAL A 252 0.14 4.80 -5.03
C VAL A 252 0.53 3.42 -4.49
N ALA A 253 1.33 2.68 -5.25
CA ALA A 253 1.94 1.43 -4.80
C ALA A 253 3.34 1.28 -5.40
N CYS A 254 4.36 1.22 -4.56
CA CYS A 254 5.73 0.97 -4.98
C CYS A 254 5.94 -0.53 -5.28
N HIS A 255 6.65 -0.81 -6.36
CA HIS A 255 7.01 -2.17 -6.75
C HIS A 255 7.92 -2.81 -5.68
N PRO A 256 7.73 -4.09 -5.31
CA PRO A 256 8.46 -4.72 -4.20
C PRO A 256 9.97 -4.96 -4.43
N ARG A 257 10.53 -4.60 -5.60
CA ARG A 257 11.88 -4.99 -6.04
C ARG A 257 12.59 -3.89 -6.83
N TYR A 258 11.84 -3.11 -7.61
CA TYR A 258 12.39 -2.08 -8.48
C TYR A 258 11.90 -0.69 -8.05
N PRO A 259 12.63 0.40 -8.38
CA PRO A 259 12.21 1.77 -8.10
C PRO A 259 11.14 2.21 -9.12
N VAL A 260 9.98 1.58 -9.03
CA VAL A 260 8.80 1.81 -9.87
C VAL A 260 7.61 2.11 -8.97
N ILE A 261 6.84 3.12 -9.32
CA ILE A 261 5.63 3.54 -8.63
C ILE A 261 4.46 3.28 -9.57
N ALA A 262 3.48 2.50 -9.13
CA ALA A 262 2.16 2.50 -9.72
C ALA A 262 1.35 3.66 -9.15
N ALA A 263 0.72 4.46 -10.00
CA ALA A 263 -0.08 5.61 -9.62
C ALA A 263 -1.48 5.52 -10.22
N GLY A 264 -2.48 5.59 -9.36
CA GLY A 264 -3.90 5.64 -9.70
C GLY A 264 -4.42 7.06 -9.59
N TYR A 265 -5.16 7.51 -10.59
CA TYR A 265 -5.67 8.88 -10.68
C TYR A 265 -7.19 8.90 -10.52
N HIS A 266 -7.73 10.00 -10.00
CA HIS A 266 -9.17 10.18 -9.82
C HIS A 266 -9.98 10.02 -11.12
N SER A 267 -9.34 10.22 -12.28
CA SER A 267 -9.93 9.96 -13.60
C SER A 267 -10.16 8.48 -13.91
N GLY A 268 -9.66 7.55 -13.08
CA GLY A 268 -9.65 6.11 -13.36
C GLY A 268 -8.39 5.62 -14.08
N ALA A 269 -7.46 6.51 -14.42
CA ALA A 269 -6.21 6.12 -15.06
C ALA A 269 -5.26 5.43 -14.08
N VAL A 270 -4.46 4.49 -14.58
CA VAL A 270 -3.38 3.83 -13.84
C VAL A 270 -2.11 3.91 -14.68
N THR A 271 -1.02 4.40 -14.09
CA THR A 271 0.30 4.52 -14.73
C THR A 271 1.39 3.88 -13.90
N LEU A 272 2.52 3.58 -14.53
CA LEU A 272 3.80 3.36 -13.86
C LEU A 272 4.73 4.54 -14.13
N CYS A 273 5.55 4.91 -13.15
CA CYS A 273 6.64 5.86 -13.31
C CYS A 273 7.81 5.50 -12.39
N GLN A 274 8.93 6.21 -12.54
CA GLN A 274 10.06 6.11 -11.61
C GLN A 274 10.08 7.33 -10.68
N PRO A 275 10.59 7.20 -9.44
CA PRO A 275 10.76 8.33 -8.53
C PRO A 275 11.54 9.48 -9.20
N GLY A 276 10.97 10.70 -9.15
CA GLY A 276 11.56 11.91 -9.72
C GLY A 276 11.70 11.95 -11.24
N SER A 277 11.10 11.02 -11.99
CA SER A 277 11.12 10.99 -13.45
C SER A 277 9.80 11.44 -14.06
N ASP A 278 9.85 12.22 -15.15
CA ASP A 278 8.69 12.53 -15.99
C ASP A 278 8.32 11.39 -16.95
N SER A 279 9.16 10.34 -17.03
CA SER A 279 8.86 9.15 -17.83
C SER A 279 7.79 8.31 -17.16
N PHE A 280 6.84 7.83 -17.96
CA PHE A 280 5.72 7.03 -17.48
C PHE A 280 5.30 5.99 -18.51
N LEU A 281 4.53 5.00 -18.04
CA LEU A 281 3.84 4.00 -18.83
C LEU A 281 2.37 4.00 -18.45
N LEU A 282 1.49 4.21 -19.42
CA LEU A 282 0.04 4.12 -19.21
C LEU A 282 -0.38 2.65 -19.22
N LEU A 283 -0.93 2.15 -18.10
CA LEU A 283 -1.48 0.79 -18.00
C LEU A 283 -2.98 0.76 -18.27
N LYS A 284 -3.69 1.78 -17.78
CA LYS A 284 -5.14 1.92 -17.95
C LYS A 284 -5.50 3.38 -18.20
N GLY A 285 -6.32 3.64 -19.22
CA GLY A 285 -6.89 4.96 -19.49
C GLY A 285 -7.98 5.37 -18.48
N ALA A 286 -8.47 6.61 -18.63
CA ALA A 286 -9.56 7.15 -17.81
C ALA A 286 -10.88 6.35 -17.94
N GLY A 287 -11.76 6.48 -16.95
CA GLY A 287 -13.06 5.81 -16.86
C GLY A 287 -13.09 4.68 -15.82
N GLY A 288 -14.28 4.23 -15.45
CA GLY A 288 -14.47 3.14 -14.48
C GLY A 288 -14.14 3.51 -13.03
N GLY A 289 -14.22 4.80 -12.67
CA GLY A 289 -14.04 5.31 -11.31
C GLY A 289 -12.58 5.43 -10.86
N ALA A 290 -12.34 6.23 -9.82
CA ALA A 290 -11.02 6.41 -9.23
C ALA A 290 -10.48 5.09 -8.63
N PRO A 291 -9.21 4.71 -8.86
CA PRO A 291 -8.61 3.57 -8.20
C PRO A 291 -8.55 3.83 -6.69
N SER A 292 -9.22 2.98 -5.92
CA SER A 292 -9.26 3.00 -4.46
C SER A 292 -8.24 2.05 -3.84
N ALA A 293 -7.72 1.09 -4.61
CA ALA A 293 -6.67 0.18 -4.17
C ALA A 293 -5.72 -0.16 -5.33
N LEU A 294 -4.43 -0.24 -5.02
CA LEU A 294 -3.37 -0.72 -5.91
C LEU A 294 -2.51 -1.70 -5.11
N ALA A 295 -2.21 -2.87 -5.69
CA ALA A 295 -1.39 -3.87 -5.02
C ALA A 295 -0.51 -4.63 -6.01
N TRP A 296 0.77 -4.74 -5.69
CA TRP A 296 1.70 -5.62 -6.40
C TRP A 296 1.64 -7.03 -5.83
N SER A 297 1.79 -8.04 -6.68
CA SER A 297 2.11 -9.38 -6.21
C SER A 297 3.50 -9.40 -5.54
N PRO A 298 3.75 -10.31 -4.59
CA PRO A 298 5.04 -10.36 -3.88
C PRO A 298 6.27 -10.54 -4.78
N ASP A 299 6.11 -11.26 -5.90
CA ASP A 299 7.14 -11.45 -6.93
C ASP A 299 7.40 -10.17 -7.76
N GLY A 300 6.46 -9.22 -7.74
CA GLY A 300 6.47 -7.98 -8.53
C GLY A 300 5.93 -8.12 -9.95
N GLU A 301 5.53 -9.32 -10.37
CA GLU A 301 5.19 -9.60 -11.77
C GLU A 301 3.75 -9.23 -12.12
N ARG A 302 2.92 -8.86 -11.15
CA ARG A 302 1.52 -8.45 -11.36
C ARG A 302 1.18 -7.21 -10.56
N LEU A 303 0.40 -6.33 -11.18
CA LEU A 303 -0.25 -5.21 -10.51
C LEU A 303 -1.76 -5.39 -10.62
N ALA A 304 -2.45 -5.39 -9.49
CA ALA A 304 -3.90 -5.36 -9.40
C ALA A 304 -4.39 -3.97 -8.97
N PHE A 305 -5.58 -3.60 -9.45
CA PHE A 305 -6.25 -2.36 -9.07
C PHE A 305 -7.76 -2.59 -8.90
N GLY A 306 -8.34 -1.94 -7.90
CA GLY A 306 -9.78 -1.86 -7.68
C GLY A 306 -10.23 -0.41 -7.68
N THR A 307 -11.43 -0.12 -8.17
CA THR A 307 -11.97 1.25 -8.25
C THR A 307 -13.23 1.45 -7.41
N GLN A 308 -13.54 2.71 -7.14
CA GLN A 308 -14.76 3.10 -6.41
C GLN A 308 -16.05 2.68 -7.13
N ASP A 309 -16.02 2.57 -8.46
CA ASP A 309 -17.18 2.14 -9.27
C ASP A 309 -17.27 0.60 -9.36
N GLY A 310 -16.45 -0.13 -8.60
CA GLY A 310 -16.48 -1.60 -8.55
C GLY A 310 -15.74 -2.29 -9.69
N TRP A 311 -14.92 -1.57 -10.47
CA TRP A 311 -14.06 -2.21 -11.46
C TRP A 311 -12.88 -2.87 -10.75
N LEU A 312 -12.59 -4.10 -11.15
CA LEU A 312 -11.40 -4.85 -10.75
C LEU A 312 -10.61 -5.18 -12.01
N GLY A 313 -9.30 -4.95 -11.98
CA GLY A 313 -8.42 -5.34 -13.07
C GLY A 313 -7.03 -5.65 -12.56
N TRP A 314 -6.26 -6.34 -13.37
CA TRP A 314 -4.86 -6.63 -13.11
C TRP A 314 -4.11 -6.79 -14.43
N ILE A 315 -2.79 -6.70 -14.36
CA ILE A 315 -1.90 -6.80 -15.52
C ILE A 315 -0.61 -7.53 -15.16
N GLU A 316 -0.11 -8.36 -16.08
CA GLU A 316 1.22 -8.97 -15.99
C GLU A 316 2.31 -8.03 -16.50
N LEU A 317 3.35 -7.90 -15.68
CA LEU A 317 4.50 -7.02 -15.83
C LEU A 317 5.77 -7.85 -15.56
N PRO A 318 6.18 -8.72 -16.50
CA PRO A 318 7.25 -9.66 -16.25
C PRO A 318 8.59 -8.93 -16.04
N ASP A 319 9.47 -9.51 -15.20
CA ASP A 319 10.78 -8.96 -14.81
C ASP A 319 11.59 -8.29 -15.95
N PRO A 320 11.61 -8.82 -17.20
CA PRO A 320 12.31 -8.17 -18.30
C PRO A 320 11.90 -6.72 -18.56
N VAL A 321 10.64 -6.33 -18.29
CA VAL A 321 10.12 -4.96 -18.43
C VAL A 321 10.92 -3.99 -17.54
N PHE A 322 11.43 -4.46 -16.40
CA PHE A 322 12.19 -3.66 -15.44
C PHE A 322 13.71 -3.86 -15.55
N SER A 323 14.16 -4.86 -16.31
CA SER A 323 15.53 -5.38 -16.31
C SER A 323 16.59 -4.53 -17.04
N HIS A 324 16.20 -3.49 -17.79
CA HIS A 324 17.17 -2.59 -18.45
C HIS A 324 18.11 -1.86 -17.49
N HIS A 325 17.86 -1.90 -16.17
CA HIS A 325 18.74 -1.38 -15.12
C HIS A 325 20.02 -2.19 -14.86
N ARG A 326 20.16 -3.41 -15.41
CA ARG A 326 21.39 -4.22 -15.22
C ARG A 326 22.57 -3.83 -16.13
N SER A 327 22.34 -3.12 -17.23
CA SER A 327 23.35 -2.91 -18.27
C SER A 327 24.30 -1.71 -18.05
N ALA A 328 24.03 -0.82 -17.09
CA ALA A 328 24.83 0.41 -16.92
C ALA A 328 25.90 0.31 -15.83
N ALA A 329 25.89 -0.73 -14.99
CA ALA A 329 26.77 -0.85 -13.81
C ALA A 329 27.97 -1.80 -14.00
N ALA A 330 28.15 -2.40 -15.18
CA ALA A 330 29.28 -3.28 -15.47
C ALA A 330 30.07 -2.77 -16.69
N ARG A 331 30.84 -1.68 -16.51
CA ARG A 331 32.03 -1.46 -17.33
C ARG A 331 33.22 -2.05 -16.57
N PRO A 332 33.90 -3.09 -17.07
CA PRO A 332 35.18 -3.49 -16.50
C PRO A 332 36.21 -2.38 -16.77
N THR A 333 36.73 -1.81 -15.69
CA THR A 333 37.98 -1.05 -15.70
C THR A 333 39.14 -2.01 -15.92
N SER A 334 39.81 -1.91 -17.08
CA SER A 334 41.26 -1.81 -17.23
C SER A 334 41.73 -2.50 -18.53
N GLU A 335 42.26 -1.69 -19.45
CA GLU A 335 43.42 -2.09 -20.24
C GLU A 335 44.11 -0.81 -20.76
N LYS A 336 45.00 -0.28 -19.93
CA LYS A 336 46.16 0.49 -20.38
C LYS A 336 47.35 -0.11 -19.67
N GLU A 337 48.09 -0.95 -20.37
CA GLU A 337 49.56 -0.95 -20.41
C GLU A 337 50.05 -2.13 -21.25
N ARG A 338 50.49 -1.83 -22.48
CA ARG A 338 51.69 -2.39 -23.12
C ARG A 338 51.86 -1.75 -24.49
N SER A 339 52.80 -0.82 -24.60
CA SER A 339 53.98 -0.98 -25.45
C SER A 339 54.63 0.39 -25.68
N THR A 340 55.92 0.46 -25.29
CA THR A 340 57.03 1.24 -25.89
C THR A 340 56.87 2.74 -26.09
#